data_AF-A0A958N3X3-F1
#
_entry.id   AF-A0A958N3X3-F1
#
_cell.length_a   1.000
_cell.length_b   1.000
_cell.length_c   1.000
_cell.angle_alpha   90.00
_cell.angle_beta   90.00
_cell.angle_gamma   90.00
#
_symmetry.space_group_name_H-M   'P 1'
#
loop_
_entity.id
_entity.type
_entity.pdbx_description
1 polymer ?
#
loop_
_entity_poly.entity_id
_entity_poly.type
_entity_poly.pdbx_seq_one_letter_code
_entity_poly.pdbx_strand_id
1 'polypeptide(L)' 'MIALGEHCRKLRTKAGYSVNRMTKEGEQLSPDVINRLESGSGAVTVLSIARYADILGLHPKKLLDFSFDFNE' A
#
# COMPACT_ATOMS: atom_id res chain seq x y z
N MET A 1 4.19 7.05 -9.33
CA MET A 1 3.92 6.28 -8.08
C MET A 1 2.69 6.79 -7.32
N ILE A 2 2.22 8.03 -7.52
CA ILE A 2 1.03 8.56 -6.83
C ILE A 2 -0.21 7.69 -7.04
N ALA A 3 -0.50 7.27 -8.28
CA ALA A 3 -1.64 6.40 -8.59
C ALA A 3 -1.59 5.05 -7.84
N LEU A 4 -0.41 4.42 -7.72
CA LEU A 4 -0.21 3.21 -6.91
C LEU A 4 -0.49 3.49 -5.43
N GLY A 5 0.05 4.58 -4.89
CA GLY A 5 -0.13 4.94 -3.49
C GLY A 5 -1.60 5.18 -3.14
N GLU A 6 -2.31 5.93 -3.98
CA GLU A 6 -3.74 6.15 -3.80
C GLU A 6 -4.55 4.86 -3.90
N HIS A 7 -4.17 3.97 -4.82
CA HIS A 7 -4.81 2.67 -4.97
C HIS A 7 -4.61 1.78 -3.73
N CYS A 8 -3.38 1.69 -3.22
CA CYS A 8 -3.08 0.98 -1.97
C CYS A 8 -3.90 1.56 -0.81
N ARG A 9 -3.94 2.90 -0.66
CA ARG A 9 -4.76 3.57 0.36
C ARG A 9 -6.24 3.18 0.25
N LYS A 10 -6.80 3.17 -0.97
CA LYS A 10 -8.20 2.76 -1.23
C LYS A 10 -8.44 1.30 -0.85
N LEU A 11 -7.50 0.39 -1.16
CA LEU A 11 -7.62 -1.02 -0.80
C LEU A 11 -7.59 -1.22 0.71
N ARG A 12 -6.66 -0.56 1.42
CA ARG A 12 -6.60 -0.62 2.89
C ARG A 12 -7.86 -0.10 3.57
N THR A 13 -8.36 1.05 3.13
CA THR A 13 -9.58 1.62 3.74
C THR A 13 -10.79 0.74 3.47
N LYS A 14 -10.92 0.18 2.26
CA LYS A 14 -11.97 -0.81 1.93
C LYS A 14 -11.89 -2.08 2.78
N ALA A 15 -10.68 -2.54 3.11
CA ALA A 15 -10.44 -3.68 3.98
C ALA A 15 -10.68 -3.38 5.48
N GLY A 16 -11.00 -2.13 5.85
CA GLY A 16 -11.24 -1.76 7.25
C GLY A 16 -9.98 -1.65 8.10
N TYR A 17 -8.84 -1.40 7.47
CA TYR A 17 -7.56 -1.26 8.16
C TYR A 17 -7.20 0.21 8.38
N SER A 18 -6.83 0.57 9.60
CA SER A 18 -6.10 1.82 9.88
C SER A 18 -4.60 1.59 9.72
N VAL A 19 -3.81 2.65 9.55
CA VAL A 19 -2.33 2.56 9.52
C VAL A 19 -1.80 1.93 10.81
N ASN A 20 -2.37 2.31 11.95
CA ASN A 20 -2.02 1.75 13.26
C ASN A 20 -2.33 0.25 13.34
N ARG A 21 -3.46 -0.18 12.77
CA ARG A 21 -3.82 -1.60 12.72
C ARG A 21 -2.85 -2.37 11.82
N MET A 22 -2.54 -1.85 10.64
CA MET A 22 -1.54 -2.46 9.75
C MET A 22 -0.16 -2.57 10.39
N THR A 23 0.26 -1.58 11.15
CA THR A 23 1.57 -1.59 11.84
C THR A 23 1.62 -2.67 12.93
N LYS A 24 0.49 -2.95 13.59
CA LYS A 24 0.39 -3.98 14.63
C LYS A 24 0.35 -5.40 14.05
N GLU A 25 -0.37 -5.58 12.95
CA GLU A 25 -0.53 -6.90 12.30
C GLU A 25 0.62 -7.22 11.34
N GLY A 26 1.21 -6.20 10.74
CA GLY A 26 2.34 -6.28 9.83
C GLY A 26 3.65 -6.10 10.55
N GLU A 27 4.16 -7.16 11.18
CA GLU A 27 5.53 -7.14 11.71
C GLU A 27 6.47 -6.59 10.61
N GLN A 28 7.21 -5.52 10.93
CA GLN A 28 8.17 -4.80 10.07
C GLN A 28 7.61 -3.79 9.03
N LEU A 29 6.31 -3.50 9.00
CA LEU A 29 5.77 -2.34 8.26
C LEU A 29 5.56 -1.17 9.22
N SER A 30 6.53 -0.24 9.24
CA SER A 30 6.39 0.97 10.06
C SER A 30 5.34 1.93 9.49
N PRO A 31 4.74 2.80 10.32
CA PRO A 31 3.78 3.80 9.85
C PRO A 31 4.34 4.68 8.73
N ASP A 32 5.64 5.02 8.80
CA ASP A 32 6.31 5.84 7.79
C ASP A 32 6.46 5.14 6.44
N VAL A 33 6.66 3.81 6.44
CA VAL A 33 6.68 3.03 5.19
C VAL A 33 5.29 2.99 4.58
N ILE A 34 4.26 2.79 5.40
CA ILE A 34 2.85 2.80 4.95
C ILE A 34 2.49 4.16 4.36
N ASN A 35 2.79 5.26 5.07
CA ASN A 35 2.49 6.60 4.64
C ASN A 35 3.24 6.98 3.35
N ARG A 36 4.52 6.60 3.22
CA ARG A 36 5.29 6.80 1.98
C ARG A 36 4.71 6.02 0.81
N LEU A 37 4.37 4.75 1.03
CA LEU A 37 3.72 3.91 0.03
C LEU A 37 2.41 4.54 -0.45
N GLU A 38 1.54 4.95 0.47
CA GLU A 38 0.20 5.49 0.17
C GLU A 38 0.20 6.91 -0.40
N SER A 39 1.23 7.70 -0.12
CA SER A 39 1.42 9.01 -0.75
C SER A 39 2.17 8.91 -2.08
N GLY A 40 2.73 7.73 -2.40
CA GLY A 40 3.65 7.57 -3.52
C GLY A 40 4.95 8.38 -3.36
N SER A 41 5.28 8.80 -2.12
CA SER A 41 6.47 9.60 -1.84
C SER A 41 7.66 8.70 -1.47
N GLY A 42 8.80 8.94 -2.11
CA GLY A 42 10.05 8.23 -1.84
C GLY A 42 10.12 6.80 -2.40
N ALA A 43 11.27 6.17 -2.17
CA ALA A 43 11.51 4.80 -2.61
C ALA A 43 10.86 3.80 -1.63
N VAL A 44 9.96 2.99 -2.14
CA VAL A 44 9.37 1.83 -1.45
C VAL A 44 9.89 0.55 -2.09
N THR A 45 10.27 -0.43 -1.26
CA THR A 45 10.81 -1.69 -1.75
C THR A 45 9.70 -2.63 -2.18
N VAL A 46 10.00 -3.58 -3.07
CA VAL A 46 9.09 -4.66 -3.44
C VAL A 46 8.66 -5.46 -2.20
N LEU A 47 9.57 -5.64 -1.24
CA LEU A 47 9.27 -6.31 0.03
C LEU A 47 8.19 -5.58 0.83
N SER A 48 8.23 -4.25 0.91
CA SER A 48 7.20 -3.46 1.58
C SER A 48 5.83 -3.63 0.91
N ILE A 49 5.79 -3.67 -0.42
CA ILE A 49 4.55 -3.90 -1.19
C ILE A 49 4.02 -5.31 -0.93
N ALA A 50 4.89 -6.33 -0.93
CA ALA A 50 4.50 -7.71 -0.67
C ALA A 50 3.89 -7.88 0.72
N ARG A 51 4.52 -7.31 1.76
CA ARG A 51 3.97 -7.34 3.13
C ARG A 51 2.66 -6.58 3.26
N TYR A 52 2.53 -5.45 2.56
CA TYR A 52 1.29 -4.69 2.53
C TYR A 52 0.15 -5.55 1.97
N ALA A 53 0.43 -6.32 0.91
CA ALA A 53 -0.53 -7.26 0.32
C ALA A 53 -0.92 -8.37 1.30
N ASP A 54 0.09 -8.95 1.96
CA ASP A 54 -0.06 -10.05 2.92
C ASP A 54 -0.95 -9.66 4.10
N ILE A 55 -0.73 -8.50 4.71
CA ILE A 55 -1.56 -7.97 5.82
C ILE A 55 -3.02 -7.80 5.40
N LEU A 56 -3.25 -7.36 4.15
CA LEU A 56 -4.60 -7.19 3.63
C LEU A 56 -5.23 -8.50 3.13
N GLY A 57 -4.50 -9.62 3.17
CA GLY A 57 -4.95 -10.89 2.60
C GLY A 57 -5.14 -10.83 1.09
N LEU A 58 -4.38 -9.98 0.40
CA LEU A 58 -4.49 -9.74 -1.03
C LEU A 58 -3.31 -10.35 -1.79
N HIS A 59 -3.60 -10.89 -2.97
CA HIS A 59 -2.53 -11.24 -3.91
C HIS A 59 -1.81 -9.96 -4.38
N PRO A 60 -0.45 -9.89 -4.42
CA PRO A 60 0.29 -8.67 -4.78
C PRO A 60 -0.13 -8.04 -6.11
N LYS A 61 -0.53 -8.86 -7.09
CA LYS A 61 -1.11 -8.38 -8.36
C LYS A 61 -2.27 -7.39 -8.16
N LYS A 62 -3.11 -7.55 -7.13
CA LYS A 62 -4.22 -6.63 -6.84
C LYS A 62 -3.75 -5.24 -6.41
N LEU A 63 -2.60 -5.13 -5.75
CA LEU A 63 -1.99 -3.84 -5.44
C LEU A 63 -1.44 -3.17 -6.71
N LEU A 64 -0.98 -3.95 -7.68
CA LEU A 64 -0.41 -3.45 -8.93
C LEU A 64 -1.46 -3.27 -10.04
N ASP A 65 -2.70 -3.67 -9.81
CA ASP A 65 -3.84 -3.54 -10.72
C ASP A 65 -4.51 -2.18 -10.52
N PHE A 66 -3.79 -1.11 -10.86
CA PHE A 66 -4.25 0.27 -10.77
C PHE A 66 -4.25 0.92 -12.16
N SER A 67 -5.26 1.76 -12.42
CA SER A 67 -5.34 2.53 -13.65
C SER A 67 -4.29 3.65 -13.62
N PHE A 68 -3.41 3.64 -14.63
CA PHE A 68 -2.50 4.76 -14.90
C PHE A 68 -3.13 5.60 -16.01
N ASP A 69 -3.55 6.82 -15.71
CA ASP A 69 -3.90 7.76 -16.76
C ASP A 69 -2.59 8.45 -17.20
N PHE A 70 -2.19 8.21 -18.45
CA PHE A 70 -1.01 8.84 -19.06
C PHE A 70 -1.30 10.25 -19.60
N ASN A 71 -2.54 10.71 -19.49
CA ASN A 71 -2.96 11.99 -20.01
C ASN A 71 -2.85 13.04 -18.89
N GLU A 72 -1.73 13.77 -18.90
CA GLU A 72 -1.67 15.16 -18.42
C GLU A 72 -2.41 16.09 -19.39
#